data_AF-A0A6A5MP30-F1
#
_entry.id   AF-A0A6A5MP30-F1
#
_cell.length_a   1.000
_cell.length_b   1.000
_cell.length_c   1.000
_cell.angle_alpha   90.00
_cell.angle_beta   90.00
_cell.angle_gamma   90.00
#
_symmetry.space_group_name_H-M   'P 1'
#
loop_
_entity.id
_entity.type
_entity.pdbx_description
1 polymer ?
#
loop_
_entity_poly.entity_id
_entity_poly.type
_entity_poly.pdbx_seq_one_letter_code
_entity_poly.pdbx_strand_id
1 'polypeptide(L)'
;METPMLSNIKRSSSIEREPKTLNNHQLQSARNIAIYILNTRSFEEASRIFTEGLQPVVSAACRTGSNVKMDMDSGEELELLNMKDTALEQFRDTASAPF
;
A
#
# COMPACT_ATOMS: atom_id res chain seq x y z
N MET A 1 37.02 -24.16 24.87
CA MET A 1 35.56 -24.41 24.92
C MET A 1 35.01 -23.63 23.75
N GLU A 2 35.04 -24.29 22.61
CA GLU A 2 34.88 -23.68 21.29
C GLU A 2 33.45 -23.14 21.13
N THR A 3 33.33 -21.87 20.78
CA THR A 3 32.03 -21.26 20.48
C THR A 3 31.47 -21.91 19.21
N PRO A 4 30.24 -22.47 19.24
CA PRO A 4 29.66 -23.03 18.04
C PRO A 4 29.41 -21.88 17.06
N MET A 5 30.10 -21.94 15.92
CA MET A 5 29.91 -21.02 14.80
C MET A 5 28.43 -20.96 14.46
N LEU A 6 27.80 -19.81 14.72
CA LEU A 6 26.41 -19.52 14.33
C LEU A 6 26.32 -19.67 12.81
N SER A 7 25.80 -20.82 12.37
CA SER A 7 25.56 -21.14 10.99
C SER A 7 24.55 -20.15 10.41
N ASN A 8 25.07 -19.14 9.72
CA ASN A 8 24.43 -18.36 8.65
C ASN A 8 22.94 -18.03 8.91
N ILE A 9 22.67 -17.09 9.82
CA ILE A 9 21.33 -16.49 9.98
C ILE A 9 21.01 -15.74 8.67
N LYS A 10 20.34 -16.43 7.75
CA LYS A 10 19.89 -15.84 6.50
C LYS A 10 18.77 -14.86 6.83
N ARG A 11 18.95 -13.57 6.51
CA ARG A 11 17.85 -12.61 6.54
C ARG A 11 16.77 -13.09 5.56
N SER A 12 15.57 -13.35 6.08
CA SER A 12 14.35 -13.58 5.30
C SER A 12 13.41 -12.41 5.52
N SER A 13 12.64 -12.01 4.51
CA SER A 13 11.63 -10.97 4.68
C SER A 13 10.50 -11.48 5.57
N SER A 14 10.02 -10.64 6.51
CA SER A 14 8.88 -11.00 7.37
C SER A 14 7.63 -11.34 6.56
N ILE A 15 7.45 -10.72 5.39
CA ILE A 15 6.33 -10.97 4.47
C ILE A 15 6.22 -12.43 4.02
N GLU A 16 7.34 -13.17 3.96
CA GLU A 16 7.34 -14.58 3.54
C GLU A 16 6.83 -15.52 4.64
N ARG A 17 6.91 -15.07 5.89
CA ARG A 17 6.49 -15.82 7.08
C ARG A 17 5.06 -15.47 7.51
N GLU A 18 4.50 -14.40 6.98
CA GLU A 18 3.14 -13.98 7.31
C GLU A 18 2.10 -14.93 6.73
N PRO A 19 1.04 -15.25 7.49
CA PRO A 19 -0.07 -16.04 6.97
C PRO A 19 -0.79 -15.27 5.87
N LYS A 20 -0.85 -15.84 4.66
CA LYS A 20 -1.59 -15.24 3.55
C LYS A 20 -3.09 -15.42 3.75
N THR A 21 -3.85 -14.33 3.68
CA THR A 21 -5.32 -14.35 3.75
C THR A 21 -5.96 -15.13 2.60
N LEU A 22 -5.34 -15.09 1.42
CA LEU A 22 -5.80 -15.79 0.22
C LEU A 22 -4.65 -16.60 -0.39
N ASN A 23 -4.96 -17.79 -0.92
CA ASN A 23 -4.01 -18.51 -1.76
C ASN A 23 -3.92 -17.88 -3.18
N ASN A 24 -2.92 -18.27 -3.96
CA ASN A 24 -2.69 -17.67 -5.29
C ASN A 24 -3.88 -17.81 -6.25
N HIS A 25 -4.59 -18.93 -6.23
CA HIS A 25 -5.76 -19.14 -7.09
C HIS A 25 -6.93 -18.22 -6.67
N GLN A 26 -7.17 -18.10 -5.37
CA GLN A 26 -8.17 -17.17 -4.83
C GLN A 26 -7.85 -15.72 -5.17
N LEU A 27 -6.57 -15.34 -5.09
CA LEU A 27 -6.12 -13.99 -5.45
C LEU A 27 -6.36 -13.71 -6.95
N GLN A 28 -5.99 -14.64 -7.83
CA GLN A 28 -6.24 -14.52 -9.28
C GLN A 28 -7.74 -14.46 -9.60
N SER A 29 -8.54 -15.32 -8.96
CA SER A 29 -9.99 -15.32 -9.11
C SER A 29 -10.60 -13.98 -8.67
N ALA A 30 -10.24 -13.49 -7.49
CA ALA A 30 -10.69 -12.20 -6.98
C ALA A 30 -10.30 -11.05 -7.92
N ARG A 31 -9.08 -11.07 -8.48
CA ARG A 31 -8.62 -10.10 -9.46
C ARG A 31 -9.49 -10.11 -10.72
N ASN A 32 -9.77 -11.29 -11.27
CA ASN A 32 -10.60 -11.42 -12.48
C ASN A 32 -12.03 -10.91 -12.25
N ILE A 33 -12.60 -11.23 -11.08
CA ILE A 33 -13.93 -10.75 -10.69
C ILE A 33 -13.93 -9.22 -10.53
N ALA A 34 -12.89 -8.65 -9.91
CA ALA A 34 -12.77 -7.20 -9.76
C ALA A 34 -12.71 -6.49 -11.12
N ILE A 35 -11.92 -7.01 -12.07
CA ILE A 35 -11.87 -6.49 -13.44
C ILE A 35 -13.23 -6.58 -14.12
N TYR A 36 -13.93 -7.71 -13.97
CA TYR A 36 -15.27 -7.88 -14.54
C TYR A 36 -16.26 -6.85 -13.98
N ILE A 37 -16.26 -6.60 -12.67
CA ILE A 37 -17.15 -5.60 -12.04
C ILE A 37 -16.85 -4.21 -12.59
N LEU A 38 -15.58 -3.80 -12.63
CA LEU A 38 -15.18 -2.48 -13.13
C LEU A 38 -15.57 -2.24 -14.59
N ASN A 39 -15.56 -3.29 -15.41
CA ASN A 39 -15.90 -3.19 -16.83
C ASN A 39 -17.40 -3.27 -17.13
N THR A 40 -18.21 -3.83 -16.22
CA THR A 40 -19.63 -4.12 -16.48
C THR A 40 -20.60 -3.28 -15.66
N ARG A 41 -20.17 -2.75 -14.51
CA ARG A 41 -21.02 -1.98 -13.59
C ARG A 41 -20.73 -0.50 -13.70
N SER A 42 -21.70 0.31 -13.28
CA SER A 42 -21.47 1.75 -13.12
C SER A 42 -20.47 2.01 -12.00
N PHE A 43 -19.84 3.18 -12.03
CA PHE A 43 -18.90 3.58 -11.00
C PHE A 43 -19.52 3.53 -9.58
N GLU A 44 -20.76 4.01 -9.43
CA GLU A 44 -21.47 4.03 -8.15
C GLU A 44 -21.73 2.60 -7.62
N GLU A 45 -22.17 1.69 -8.48
CA GLU A 45 -22.44 0.30 -8.10
C GLU A 45 -21.14 -0.43 -7.76
N ALA A 46 -20.08 -0.25 -8.56
CA ALA A 46 -18.76 -0.81 -8.28
C ALA A 46 -18.21 -0.28 -6.94
N SER A 47 -18.30 1.02 -6.71
CA SER A 47 -17.89 1.66 -5.45
C SER A 47 -18.62 1.06 -4.25
N ARG A 48 -19.95 0.92 -4.35
CA ARG A 48 -20.76 0.25 -3.32
C ARG A 48 -20.26 -1.17 -3.06
N ILE A 49 -20.05 -1.98 -4.10
CA ILE A 49 -19.59 -3.38 -3.95
C ILE A 49 -18.24 -3.46 -3.23
N PHE A 50 -17.27 -2.62 -3.60
CA PHE A 50 -15.92 -2.68 -3.01
C PHE A 50 -15.84 -2.09 -1.60
N THR A 51 -16.81 -1.27 -1.20
CA THR A 51 -16.81 -0.60 0.11
C THR A 51 -17.85 -1.15 1.08
N GLU A 52 -18.72 -2.05 0.63
CA GLU A 52 -19.76 -2.67 1.46
C GLU A 52 -19.13 -3.40 2.67
N GLY A 53 -19.51 -2.96 3.87
CA GLY A 53 -19.01 -3.53 5.13
C GLY A 53 -17.66 -2.99 5.61
N LEU A 54 -17.02 -2.06 4.89
CA LEU A 54 -15.82 -1.37 5.36
C LEU A 54 -16.18 -0.19 6.27
N GLN A 55 -15.44 -0.03 7.36
CA GLN A 55 -15.52 1.17 8.20
C GLN A 55 -14.46 2.18 7.73
N PRO A 56 -14.84 3.44 7.44
CA PRO A 56 -13.86 4.48 7.15
C PRO A 56 -12.86 4.62 8.29
N VAL A 57 -11.57 4.68 7.96
CA VAL A 57 -10.54 5.04 8.92
C VAL A 57 -10.65 6.54 9.15
N VAL A 58 -11.33 6.93 10.22
CA VAL A 58 -11.37 8.33 10.64
C VAL A 58 -9.96 8.69 11.13
N SER A 59 -9.22 9.46 10.36
CA SER A 59 -7.91 9.93 10.79
C SER A 59 -8.07 10.74 12.08
N ALA A 60 -7.16 10.54 13.03
CA ALA A 60 -7.22 11.23 14.33
C ALA A 60 -7.21 12.77 14.21
N ALA A 61 -6.77 13.29 13.04
CA ALA A 61 -6.83 14.71 12.69
C ALA A 61 -8.26 15.30 12.71
N CYS A 62 -9.30 14.49 12.49
CA CYS A 62 -10.69 14.96 12.53
C CYS A 62 -11.26 15.09 13.95
N ARG A 63 -10.59 14.58 14.99
CA ARG A 63 -11.10 14.61 16.38
C ARG A 63 -10.76 15.88 17.14
N THR A 64 -9.80 16.65 16.64
CA THR A 64 -9.51 18.00 17.13
C THR A 64 -10.29 18.94 16.24
N GLY A 65 -11.19 19.76 16.80
CA GLY A 65 -12.05 20.71 16.07
C GLY A 65 -11.31 21.85 15.35
N SER A 66 -10.22 21.52 14.65
CA SER A 66 -9.56 22.40 13.71
C SER A 66 -10.32 22.31 12.39
N ASN A 67 -11.15 23.31 12.17
CA ASN A 67 -11.78 23.74 10.93
C ASN A 67 -10.80 24.02 9.76
N VAL A 68 -9.61 23.39 9.75
CA VAL A 68 -8.75 23.38 8.57
C VAL A 68 -9.39 22.42 7.58
N LYS A 69 -10.14 22.98 6.63
CA LYS A 69 -10.46 22.29 5.39
C LYS A 69 -9.12 21.87 4.79
N MET A 70 -8.78 20.59 4.87
CA MET A 70 -7.82 20.02 3.94
C MET A 70 -8.59 19.92 2.64
N ASP A 71 -8.45 20.93 1.79
CA ASP A 71 -8.88 20.85 0.40
C ASP A 71 -8.06 19.70 -0.21
N MET A 72 -8.66 18.50 -0.21
CA MET A 72 -8.16 17.37 -0.97
C MET A 72 -8.36 17.74 -2.43
N ASP A 73 -7.35 18.39 -3.00
CA ASP A 73 -7.26 18.60 -4.44
C ASP A 73 -7.08 17.23 -5.10
N SER A 74 -8.22 16.56 -5.35
CA SER A 74 -8.32 15.27 -6.03
C SER A 74 -8.15 15.46 -7.54
N GLY A 75 -7.13 16.24 -7.95
CA GLY A 75 -6.92 16.71 -9.32
C GLY A 75 -5.75 16.06 -10.06
N GLU A 76 -4.86 15.32 -9.39
CA GLU A 76 -3.54 14.99 -9.97
C GLU A 76 -3.07 13.54 -9.74
N GLU A 77 -3.91 12.52 -10.02
CA GLU A 77 -3.45 11.13 -10.14
C GLU A 77 -3.21 10.66 -11.59
N LEU A 78 -3.23 11.58 -12.58
CA LEU A 78 -3.01 11.24 -14.00
C LEU A 78 -1.61 11.61 -14.54
N GLU A 79 -0.77 12.32 -13.78
CA GLU A 79 0.51 12.86 -14.30
C GLU A 79 1.78 12.09 -13.89
N LEU A 80 1.67 10.94 -13.20
CA LEU A 80 2.84 10.15 -12.76
C LEU A 80 3.55 9.38 -13.89
N LEU A 81 3.03 9.41 -15.12
CA LEU A 81 3.59 8.66 -16.26
C LEU A 81 4.51 9.49 -17.17
N ASN A 82 4.68 10.80 -16.93
CA ASN A 82 5.35 11.69 -17.90
C ASN A 82 6.61 12.43 -17.39
N MET A 83 7.04 12.25 -16.14
CA MET A 83 8.29 12.86 -15.64
C MET A 83 9.41 11.83 -15.61
N LYS A 84 9.90 11.50 -16.81
CA LYS A 84 11.24 10.96 -17.01
C LYS A 84 12.29 11.92 -16.42
N ASP A 85 13.17 11.36 -15.58
CA ASP A 85 14.63 11.56 -15.57
C ASP A 85 15.35 12.65 -14.73
N THR A 86 14.75 13.47 -13.87
CA THR A 86 15.56 14.52 -13.17
C THR A 86 15.33 14.80 -11.68
N ALA A 87 14.97 13.82 -10.83
CA ALA A 87 14.81 14.11 -9.39
C ALA A 87 15.21 12.98 -8.41
N LEU A 88 16.09 12.04 -8.79
CA LEU A 88 16.55 10.98 -7.87
C LEU A 88 17.79 11.34 -7.03
N GLU A 89 18.42 12.49 -7.26
CA GLU A 89 19.73 12.83 -6.67
C GLU A 89 19.66 13.86 -5.55
N GLN A 90 18.67 13.79 -4.65
CA GLN A 90 18.75 14.58 -3.43
C GLN A 90 18.11 13.88 -2.22
N PHE A 91 18.97 13.55 -1.26
CA PHE A 91 18.67 13.21 0.13
C PHE A 91 18.23 11.78 0.44
N ARG A 92 19.12 10.81 0.22
CA ARG A 92 19.25 9.69 1.16
C ARG A 92 20.67 9.68 1.71
N ASP A 93 20.92 10.55 2.68
CA ASP A 93 22.09 10.43 3.56
C ASP A 93 21.89 9.21 4.47
N THR A 94 22.21 8.02 3.94
CA THR A 94 22.24 6.77 4.69
C THR A 94 23.59 6.56 5.37
N ALA A 95 24.54 7.48 5.22
CA ALA A 95 25.90 7.34 5.75
C ALA A 95 25.98 7.64 7.25
N SER A 96 25.00 8.35 7.82
CA SER A 96 24.96 8.71 9.24
C SER A 96 24.08 7.79 10.11
N ALA A 97 23.38 6.81 9.52
CA ALA A 97 22.52 5.91 10.29
C ALA A 97 23.38 4.89 11.08
N PRO A 98 23.28 4.84 12.42
CA PRO A 98 24.03 3.87 13.23
C PRO A 98 23.55 2.43 12.96
N PHE A 99 24.49 1.48 12.90
CA PHE A 99 24.24 0.03 12.81
C PHE A 99 23.89 -0.58 14.17
#